data_AF-A0A447QT25-F1
#
_entry.id   AF-A0A447QT25-F1
#
_cell.length_a   1.000
_cell.length_b   1.000
_cell.length_c   1.000
_cell.angle_alpha   90.00
_cell.angle_beta   90.00
_cell.angle_gamma   90.00
#
_symmetry.space_group_name_H-M   'P 1'
#
loop_
_entity.id
_entity.type
_entity.pdbx_description
1 polymer ?
#
loop_
_entity_poly.entity_id
_entity_poly.type
_entity_poly.pdbx_seq_one_letter_code
_entity_poly.pdbx_strand_id
1 'polypeptide(L)'
;MTFTPERARAQFGALSQHYQDKPVIFFDGPGGSQVSRGVLDNMTGYLGSYNANLGGHYFSSKVTEQVMHNARESVRALLNAPAPDNIVFGMNMTSLTFHLSRIISRTGSPVMRLSSPRWTTTPMSPVGNRRRRISRPSYIIFRCVRRTARWTPSGCARRSPTKPG
;
A
#
# COMPACT_ATOMS: atom_id res chain seq x y z
N MET A 1 -21.06 -18.48 1.06
CA MET A 1 -20.42 -18.61 2.39
C MET A 1 -21.13 -17.69 3.35
N THR A 2 -21.55 -18.19 4.51
CA THR A 2 -22.23 -17.38 5.54
C THR A 2 -21.20 -16.85 6.53
N PHE A 3 -21.11 -15.51 6.65
CA PHE A 3 -20.24 -14.85 7.61
C PHE A 3 -20.95 -14.72 8.97
N THR A 4 -20.24 -15.06 10.06
CA THR A 4 -20.71 -14.86 11.44
C THR A 4 -19.59 -14.22 12.27
N PRO A 5 -19.84 -13.13 13.02
CA PRO A 5 -18.83 -12.46 13.84
C PRO A 5 -18.13 -13.39 14.84
N GLU A 6 -18.84 -14.36 15.41
CA GLU A 6 -18.35 -15.28 16.43
C GLU A 6 -17.24 -16.18 15.87
N ARG A 7 -17.48 -16.75 14.67
CA ARG A 7 -16.47 -17.54 13.95
C ARG A 7 -15.26 -16.71 13.56
N ALA A 8 -15.44 -15.44 13.20
CA ALA A 8 -14.33 -14.55 12.89
C ALA A 8 -13.51 -14.25 14.15
N ARG A 9 -14.15 -13.89 15.27
CA ARG A 9 -13.48 -13.57 16.55
C ARG A 9 -12.67 -14.76 17.09
N ALA A 10 -13.17 -15.99 16.94
CA ALA A 10 -12.46 -17.20 17.35
C ALA A 10 -11.08 -17.41 16.67
N GLN A 11 -10.83 -16.72 15.55
CA GLN A 11 -9.54 -16.75 14.84
C GLN A 11 -8.50 -15.80 15.45
N PHE A 12 -8.87 -14.87 16.33
CA PHE A 12 -7.97 -13.86 16.88
C PHE A 12 -7.75 -14.09 18.38
N GLY A 13 -6.62 -14.70 18.75
CA GLY A 13 -6.31 -15.00 20.16
C GLY A 13 -6.30 -13.78 21.07
N ALA A 14 -5.90 -12.61 20.54
CA ALA A 14 -5.90 -11.35 21.27
C ALA A 14 -7.28 -10.97 21.84
N LEU A 15 -8.37 -11.35 21.18
CA LEU A 15 -9.73 -11.00 21.62
C LEU A 15 -10.22 -11.80 22.84
N SER A 16 -9.47 -12.81 23.28
CA SER A 16 -9.79 -13.61 24.49
C SER A 16 -9.06 -13.12 25.74
N GLN A 17 -8.23 -12.07 25.60
CA GLN A 17 -7.42 -11.54 26.69
C GLN A 17 -8.27 -10.79 27.71
N HIS A 18 -7.79 -10.78 28.95
CA HIS A 18 -8.33 -9.98 30.05
C HIS A 18 -7.25 -9.00 30.52
N TYR A 19 -7.67 -7.79 30.84
CA TYR A 19 -6.84 -6.76 31.45
C TYR A 19 -7.57 -6.21 32.67
N GLN A 20 -6.95 -6.30 33.85
CA GLN A 20 -7.59 -5.92 35.13
C GLN A 20 -8.96 -6.59 35.31
N ASP A 21 -9.01 -7.91 35.10
CA ASP A 21 -10.21 -8.76 35.20
C ASP A 21 -11.37 -8.40 34.26
N LYS A 22 -11.12 -7.55 33.25
CA LYS A 22 -12.10 -7.16 32.23
C LYS A 22 -11.69 -7.67 30.87
N PRO A 23 -12.64 -8.13 30.02
CA PRO A 23 -12.32 -8.54 28.66
C PRO A 23 -11.78 -7.35 27.86
N VAL A 24 -10.71 -7.58 27.11
CA VAL A 24 -10.09 -6.53 26.30
C VAL A 24 -10.96 -6.22 25.07
N ILE A 25 -11.14 -4.92 24.80
CA ILE A 25 -11.87 -4.43 23.63
C ILE A 25 -10.97 -3.48 22.85
N PHE A 26 -10.64 -3.87 21.61
CA PHE A 26 -9.77 -3.11 20.72
C PHE A 26 -10.60 -2.19 19.82
N PHE A 27 -10.48 -0.88 20.03
CA PHE A 27 -11.09 0.17 19.18
C PHE A 27 -10.05 1.02 18.43
N ASP A 28 -8.84 0.48 18.30
CA ASP A 28 -7.63 1.13 17.79
C ASP A 28 -7.13 0.48 16.49
N GLY A 29 -8.03 -0.12 15.69
CA GLY A 29 -7.68 -0.77 14.43
C GLY A 29 -6.75 0.03 13.49
N PRO A 30 -6.87 1.37 13.37
CA PRO A 30 -5.93 2.18 12.59
C PRO A 30 -4.48 2.21 13.13
N GLY A 31 -4.28 1.98 14.43
CA GLY A 31 -2.96 1.88 15.07
C GLY A 31 -2.30 0.52 14.89
N GLY A 32 -3.10 -0.51 14.60
CA GLY A 32 -2.63 -1.87 14.34
C GLY A 32 -3.79 -2.85 14.40
N SER A 33 -3.90 -3.75 13.43
CA SER A 33 -4.89 -4.81 13.45
C SER A 33 -4.35 -6.04 14.18
N GLN A 34 -5.23 -6.71 14.92
CA GLN A 34 -4.89 -7.99 15.56
C GLN A 34 -4.61 -9.05 14.49
N VAL A 35 -3.69 -9.98 14.79
CA VAL A 35 -3.26 -11.02 13.87
C VAL A 35 -4.08 -12.29 14.09
N SER A 36 -4.54 -12.92 13.00
CA SER A 36 -5.28 -14.18 13.08
C SER A 36 -4.34 -15.36 13.33
N ARG A 37 -4.87 -16.42 13.93
CA ARG A 37 -4.14 -17.67 14.21
C ARG A 37 -3.51 -18.24 12.94
N GLY A 38 -4.25 -18.26 11.82
CA GLY A 38 -3.71 -18.73 10.55
C GLY A 38 -2.49 -17.94 10.06
N VAL A 39 -2.40 -16.64 10.31
CA VAL A 39 -1.18 -15.86 9.98
C VAL A 39 -0.03 -16.25 10.89
N LEU A 40 -0.29 -16.37 12.20
CA LEU A 40 0.72 -16.80 13.18
C LEU A 40 1.29 -18.17 12.82
N ASP A 41 0.42 -19.16 12.57
CA ASP A 41 0.80 -20.54 12.25
C ASP A 41 1.65 -20.63 10.98
N ASN A 42 1.32 -19.84 9.94
CA ASN A 42 2.11 -19.79 8.72
C ASN A 42 3.47 -19.12 8.93
N MET A 43 3.53 -18.03 9.70
CA MET A 43 4.80 -17.37 10.01
C MET A 43 5.71 -18.27 10.84
N THR A 44 5.20 -18.88 11.91
CA THR A 44 5.98 -19.76 12.78
C THR A 44 6.42 -21.02 12.04
N GLY A 45 5.52 -21.65 11.28
CA GLY A 45 5.83 -22.82 10.46
C GLY A 45 6.93 -22.55 9.44
N TYR A 46 6.85 -21.41 8.72
CA TYR A 46 7.88 -21.03 7.75
C TYR A 46 9.22 -20.72 8.43
N LEU A 47 9.22 -19.84 9.44
CA LEU A 47 10.45 -19.41 10.12
C LEU A 47 11.15 -20.57 10.84
N GLY A 48 10.39 -21.51 11.41
CA GLY A 48 10.93 -22.67 12.10
C GLY A 48 11.51 -23.74 11.17
N SER A 49 11.10 -23.80 9.91
CA SER A 49 11.42 -24.94 9.03
C SER A 49 12.25 -24.57 7.79
N TYR A 50 12.06 -23.38 7.22
CA TYR A 50 12.53 -23.06 5.86
C TYR A 50 13.24 -21.71 5.75
N ASN A 51 13.52 -21.01 6.84
CA ASN A 51 14.12 -19.67 6.80
C ASN A 51 15.39 -19.65 5.93
N ALA A 52 15.34 -18.89 4.83
CA ALA A 52 16.36 -18.89 3.80
C ALA A 52 16.35 -17.58 3.00
N ASN A 53 17.50 -17.26 2.41
CA ASN A 53 17.60 -16.22 1.40
C ASN A 53 17.12 -16.74 0.03
N LEU A 54 16.62 -15.84 -0.81
CA LEU A 54 16.24 -16.14 -2.19
C LEU A 54 17.47 -16.41 -3.07
N GLY A 55 17.33 -17.21 -4.12
CA GLY A 55 18.38 -17.48 -5.11
C GLY A 55 19.44 -18.51 -4.67
N GLY A 56 19.19 -19.23 -3.58
CA GLY A 56 20.03 -20.32 -3.13
C GLY A 56 19.71 -21.64 -3.83
N HIS A 57 20.71 -22.51 -4.03
CA HIS A 57 20.50 -23.82 -4.64
C HIS A 57 19.90 -24.88 -3.69
N TYR A 58 19.76 -24.56 -2.40
CA TYR A 58 19.29 -25.46 -1.36
C TYR A 58 17.75 -25.50 -1.26
N PHE A 59 17.22 -26.59 -0.68
CA PHE A 59 15.78 -26.86 -0.70
C PHE A 59 14.95 -25.75 -0.02
N SER A 60 15.43 -25.19 1.09
CA SER A 60 14.69 -24.14 1.81
C SER A 60 14.59 -22.85 1.00
N SER A 61 15.60 -22.51 0.18
CA SER A 61 15.52 -21.36 -0.74
C SER A 61 14.41 -21.54 -1.79
N LYS A 62 14.28 -22.75 -2.36
CA LYS A 62 13.19 -23.06 -3.31
C LYS A 62 11.81 -22.92 -2.65
N VAL A 63 11.69 -23.34 -1.39
CA VAL A 63 10.45 -23.14 -0.62
C VAL A 63 10.17 -21.65 -0.40
N THR A 64 11.18 -20.86 -0.02
CA THR A 64 11.06 -19.40 0.12
C THR A 64 10.65 -18.71 -1.18
N GLU A 65 11.23 -19.11 -2.31
CA GLU A 65 10.86 -18.61 -3.64
C GLU A 65 9.39 -18.89 -3.95
N GLN A 66 8.92 -20.12 -3.67
CA GLN A 66 7.52 -20.49 -3.85
C GLN A 66 6.59 -19.68 -2.94
N VAL A 67 6.95 -19.48 -1.66
CA VAL A 67 6.18 -18.65 -0.73
C VAL A 67 6.06 -17.22 -1.26
N MET A 68 7.17 -16.64 -1.74
CA MET A 68 7.19 -15.30 -2.31
C MET A 68 6.35 -15.20 -3.59
N HIS A 69 6.37 -16.22 -4.45
CA HIS A 69 5.53 -16.27 -5.65
C HIS A 69 4.04 -16.33 -5.28
N ASN A 70 3.66 -17.25 -4.39
CA ASN A 70 2.28 -17.40 -3.92
C ASN A 70 1.75 -16.12 -3.24
N ALA A 71 2.61 -15.42 -2.49
CA ALA A 71 2.26 -14.15 -1.88
C ALA A 71 1.97 -13.08 -2.95
N ARG A 72 2.79 -12.98 -4.01
CA ARG A 72 2.53 -12.03 -5.11
C ARG A 72 1.23 -12.34 -5.85
N GLU A 73 0.96 -13.62 -6.13
CA GLU A 73 -0.30 -14.04 -6.76
C GLU A 73 -1.52 -13.69 -5.90
N SER A 74 -1.44 -13.93 -4.60
CA SER A 74 -2.53 -13.61 -3.66
C SER A 74 -2.81 -12.11 -3.62
N VAL A 75 -1.76 -11.28 -3.58
CA VAL A 75 -1.90 -9.81 -3.58
C VAL A 75 -2.36 -9.30 -4.95
N ARG A 76 -1.90 -9.91 -6.04
CA ARG A 76 -2.37 -9.61 -7.40
C ARG A 76 -3.89 -9.82 -7.48
N ALA A 77 -4.40 -10.93 -6.98
CA ALA A 77 -5.82 -11.20 -6.92
C ALA A 77 -6.57 -10.20 -6.02
N LEU A 78 -6.01 -9.87 -4.85
CA LEU A 78 -6.61 -8.91 -3.91
C LEU A 78 -6.74 -7.49 -4.50
N LEU A 79 -5.71 -7.04 -5.22
CA LEU A 79 -5.64 -5.69 -5.81
C LEU A 79 -6.13 -5.64 -7.26
N ASN A 80 -6.52 -6.79 -7.83
CA ASN A 80 -6.84 -6.95 -9.25
C ASN A 80 -5.74 -6.40 -10.18
N ALA A 81 -4.48 -6.71 -9.88
CA ALA A 81 -3.35 -6.29 -10.70
C ALA A 81 -3.19 -7.17 -11.96
N PRO A 82 -2.63 -6.64 -13.07
CA PRO A 82 -2.49 -7.40 -14.33
C PRO A 82 -1.59 -8.63 -14.23
N ALA A 83 -0.53 -8.56 -13.42
CA ALA A 83 0.47 -9.61 -13.27
C ALA A 83 1.08 -9.59 -11.85
N PRO A 84 1.63 -10.71 -11.35
CA PRO A 84 2.27 -10.77 -10.04
C PRO A 84 3.53 -9.90 -9.96
N ASP A 85 4.21 -9.70 -11.10
CA ASP A 85 5.43 -8.89 -11.20
C ASP A 85 5.18 -7.40 -10.95
N ASN A 86 3.92 -6.96 -11.01
CA ASN A 86 3.51 -5.60 -10.64
C ASN A 86 3.43 -5.40 -9.12
N ILE A 87 3.63 -6.46 -8.32
CA ILE A 87 3.57 -6.42 -6.85
C ILE A 87 4.98 -6.34 -6.27
N VAL A 88 5.28 -5.21 -5.62
CA VAL A 88 6.54 -4.98 -4.93
C VAL A 88 6.32 -4.98 -3.42
N PHE A 89 7.00 -5.90 -2.73
CA PHE A 89 7.03 -5.93 -1.27
C PHE A 89 8.09 -4.97 -0.73
N GLY A 90 7.80 -4.35 0.42
CA GLY A 90 8.73 -3.50 1.15
C GLY A 90 8.37 -3.46 2.63
N MET A 91 9.19 -2.77 3.42
CA MET A 91 9.07 -2.77 4.88
C MET A 91 7.71 -2.26 5.38
N ASN A 92 7.25 -1.14 4.81
CA ASN A 92 5.95 -0.54 5.11
C ASN A 92 5.58 0.49 4.02
N MET A 93 4.35 1.00 4.08
CA MET A 93 3.82 1.98 3.11
C MET A 93 4.66 3.26 3.05
N THR A 94 5.11 3.76 4.21
CA THR A 94 5.89 5.01 4.31
C THR A 94 7.22 4.88 3.55
N SER A 95 7.99 3.83 3.82
CA SER A 95 9.26 3.57 3.15
C SER A 95 9.08 3.38 1.65
N LEU A 96 8.08 2.61 1.22
CA LEU A 96 7.77 2.42 -0.21
C LEU A 96 7.43 3.73 -0.91
N THR A 97 6.67 4.61 -0.27
CA THR A 97 6.29 5.92 -0.84
C THR A 97 7.50 6.84 -0.99
N PHE A 98 8.42 6.84 -0.01
CA PHE A 98 9.68 7.58 -0.13
C PHE A 98 10.59 7.02 -1.23
N HIS A 99 10.62 5.71 -1.42
CA HIS A 99 11.39 5.10 -2.49
C HIS A 99 10.81 5.52 -3.85
N LEU A 100 9.49 5.42 -4.00
CA LEU A 100 8.79 5.82 -5.21
C LEU A 100 9.00 7.31 -5.54
N SER A 101 8.87 8.20 -4.55
CA SER A 101 9.04 9.65 -4.77
C SER A 101 10.46 10.00 -5.25
N ARG A 102 11.48 9.36 -4.68
CA ARG A 102 12.88 9.53 -5.10
C ARG A 102 13.13 9.01 -6.51
N ILE A 103 12.55 7.86 -6.87
CA ILE A 103 12.68 7.29 -8.23
C ILE A 103 12.07 8.24 -9.26
N ILE A 104 10.83 8.69 -9.02
CA ILE A 104 10.12 9.61 -9.92
C ILE A 104 10.89 10.92 -10.08
N SER A 105 11.41 11.48 -8.97
CA SER A 105 12.17 12.73 -8.99
C SER A 105 13.45 12.64 -9.83
N ARG A 106 14.07 11.46 -9.94
CA ARG A 106 15.30 11.26 -10.74
C ARG A 106 15.00 11.10 -12.23
N THR A 107 13.83 10.57 -12.58
CA THR A 107 13.44 10.31 -13.97
C THR A 107 13.03 11.56 -14.78
N GLY A 108 13.33 12.78 -14.31
CA GLY A 108 13.11 14.03 -15.05
C GLY A 108 11.65 14.33 -15.40
N SER A 109 10.70 13.67 -14.76
CA SER A 109 9.27 13.93 -14.97
C SER A 109 8.94 15.37 -14.54
N PRO A 110 8.16 16.13 -15.32
CA PRO A 110 7.79 17.50 -14.96
C PRO A 110 7.14 17.48 -13.58
N VAL A 111 7.53 18.44 -12.71
CA VAL A 111 7.07 18.58 -11.32
C VAL A 111 5.63 18.12 -11.19
N MET A 112 5.47 16.92 -10.65
CA MET A 112 4.18 16.33 -10.38
C MET A 112 3.50 17.24 -9.36
N ARG A 113 2.51 18.02 -9.79
CA ARG A 113 1.74 18.85 -8.87
C ARG A 113 0.88 17.93 -8.02
N LEU A 114 1.40 17.55 -6.86
CA LEU A 114 0.64 16.90 -5.81
C LEU A 114 -0.41 17.90 -5.30
N SER A 115 -1.64 17.75 -5.76
CA SER A 115 -2.78 18.40 -5.11
C SER A 115 -3.09 17.61 -3.84
N SER A 116 -2.76 18.18 -2.68
CA SER A 116 -3.29 17.64 -1.43
C SER A 116 -4.82 17.78 -1.43
N PRO A 117 -5.57 16.82 -0.85
CA PRO A 117 -6.97 17.03 -0.56
C PRO A 117 -7.09 18.27 0.32
N ARG A 118 -7.70 19.33 -0.20
CA ARG A 118 -8.04 20.50 0.60
C ARG A 118 -9.19 20.08 1.50
N TRP A 119 -8.90 19.88 2.79
CA TRP A 119 -9.93 19.78 3.81
C TRP A 119 -10.60 21.14 3.93
N THR A 120 -11.67 21.36 3.17
CA THR A 120 -12.55 22.51 3.39
C THR A 120 -13.38 22.21 4.63
N THR A 121 -12.94 22.69 5.79
CA THR A 121 -13.85 22.90 6.92
C THR A 121 -14.79 24.03 6.50
N THR A 122 -16.00 23.70 6.08
CA THR A 122 -17.07 24.70 5.97
C THR A 122 -17.31 25.22 7.40
N PRO A 123 -17.15 26.51 7.69
CA PRO A 123 -17.47 27.03 9.01
C PRO A 123 -18.96 26.79 9.29
N MET A 124 -19.26 26.36 10.52
CA MET A 124 -20.64 26.17 10.98
C MET A 124 -21.39 27.51 10.92
N SER A 125 -22.42 27.59 10.09
CA SER A 125 -23.51 28.54 10.34
C SER A 125 -24.27 28.05 11.58
N PRO A 126 -24.53 28.92 12.57
CA PRO A 126 -25.40 28.54 13.68
C PRO A 126 -26.83 28.50 13.14
N VAL A 127 -27.51 27.38 13.39
CA VAL A 127 -28.96 27.12 13.31
C VAL A 127 -29.25 25.85 12.49
N GLY A 128 -29.88 24.88 13.15
CA GLY A 128 -30.72 23.88 12.49
C GLY A 128 -30.19 22.45 12.56
N ASN A 129 -30.82 21.68 13.43
CA ASN A 129 -30.71 20.23 13.62
C ASN A 129 -30.85 19.45 12.29
N ARG A 130 -29.72 19.07 11.65
CA ARG A 130 -29.68 18.03 10.60
C ARG A 130 -28.46 17.14 10.77
N ARG A 131 -28.72 15.83 10.74
CA ARG A 131 -27.72 14.74 10.84
C ARG A 131 -26.57 14.98 9.85
N ARG A 132 -25.33 14.88 10.36
CA ARG A 132 -24.10 15.01 9.57
C ARG A 132 -24.09 13.98 8.45
N ARG A 133 -24.11 14.42 7.19
CA ARG A 133 -23.68 13.59 6.06
C ARG A 133 -22.22 13.93 5.78
N ILE A 134 -21.31 13.17 6.37
CA ILE A 134 -19.89 13.22 6.02
C ILE A 134 -19.77 12.61 4.62
N SER A 135 -19.65 13.45 3.59
CA SER A 135 -19.25 12.95 2.27
C SER A 135 -17.76 12.58 2.33
N ARG A 136 -17.47 11.28 2.33
CA ARG A 136 -16.11 10.75 2.24
C ARG A 136 -15.46 11.22 0.92
N PRO A 137 -14.28 11.86 0.92
CA PRO A 137 -13.51 12.00 -0.30
C PRO A 137 -12.80 10.67 -0.60
N SER A 138 -13.12 10.09 -1.75
CA SER A 138 -12.46 8.90 -2.29
C SER A 138 -11.09 9.26 -2.87
N TYR A 139 -10.04 8.62 -2.32
CA TYR A 139 -8.69 8.42 -2.86
C TYR A 139 -7.88 9.62 -3.39
N ILE A 140 -6.55 9.47 -3.35
CA ILE A 140 -5.60 10.37 -4.03
C ILE A 140 -5.88 10.29 -5.53
N ILE A 141 -6.52 11.32 -6.09
CA ILE A 141 -6.71 11.43 -7.54
C ILE A 141 -5.40 11.94 -8.15
N PHE A 142 -4.65 11.05 -8.79
CA PHE A 142 -3.54 11.42 -9.66
C PHE A 142 -4.09 12.01 -10.97
N ARG A 143 -4.40 13.31 -10.97
CA ARG A 143 -4.76 14.01 -12.21
C ARG A 143 -3.48 14.41 -12.93
N CYS A 144 -3.10 13.63 -13.94
CA CYS A 144 -2.09 14.04 -14.90
C CYS A 144 -2.62 15.28 -15.64
N VAL A 145 -2.17 16.47 -15.24
CA VAL A 145 -2.42 17.69 -16.02
C VAL A 145 -1.53 17.60 -17.25
N ARG A 146 -2.07 17.04 -18.35
CA ARG A 146 -1.51 17.26 -19.69
C ARG A 146 -1.55 18.76 -19.94
N ARG A 147 -0.43 19.45 -19.71
CA ARG A 147 -0.15 20.65 -20.50
C ARG A 147 -0.09 20.16 -21.94
N THR A 148 -0.95 20.73 -22.78
CA THR A 148 -1.00 20.54 -24.22
C THR A 148 0.34 20.92 -24.85
N ALA A 149 1.34 20.05 -24.76
CA ALA A 149 2.49 20.06 -25.64
C ALA A 149 2.04 19.35 -26.92
N ARG A 150 1.65 20.16 -27.91
CA ARG A 150 1.39 19.73 -29.28
C ARG A 150 2.69 19.11 -29.81
N TRP A 151 2.70 17.80 -30.01
CA TRP A 151 3.79 17.10 -30.69
C TRP A 151 3.72 17.47 -32.18
N THR A 152 4.65 18.31 -32.65
CA THR A 152 4.92 18.47 -34.09
C THR A 152 6.07 17.54 -34.48
N PRO A 153 5.89 16.64 -35.47
CA PRO A 153 6.93 15.74 -35.92
C PRO A 153 7.80 16.46 -36.96
N SER A 154 8.82 17.21 -36.53
CA SER A 154 9.86 17.69 -37.43
C SER A 154 11.05 18.29 -36.68
N GLY A 155 12.24 17.69 -36.88
CA GLY A 155 13.51 18.40 -36.76
C GLY A 155 14.40 18.00 -35.59
N CYS A 156 15.11 16.87 -35.71
CA CYS A 156 16.41 16.72 -35.07
C CYS A 156 17.35 17.81 -35.62
N ALA A 157 17.72 18.79 -34.80
CA ALA A 157 18.87 19.65 -35.06
C ALA A 157 19.76 19.65 -33.82
N ARG A 158 20.89 18.95 -33.90
CA ARG A 158 22.01 19.07 -32.94
C ARG A 158 22.48 20.52 -32.94
N ARG A 159 22.46 21.19 -31.79
CA ARG A 159 23.25 22.41 -31.57
C ARG A 159 24.59 22.01 -30.97
N SER A 160 25.66 22.17 -31.73
CA SER A 160 27.04 22.16 -31.28
C SER A 160 27.35 23.45 -30.49
N PRO A 161 28.21 23.41 -29.45
CA PRO A 161 28.58 24.60 -28.70
C PRO A 161 29.76 25.33 -29.39
N THR A 162 29.57 26.61 -29.73
CA THR A 162 30.67 27.51 -30.11
C THR A 162 31.35 28.05 -28.85
N LYS A 163 32.68 27.86 -28.74
CA LYS A 163 33.53 28.52 -27.74
C LYS A 163 33.80 29.98 -28.14
N PRO A 164 33.88 30.93 -27.20
CA PRO A 164 34.31 32.29 -27.48
C PRO A 164 35.84 32.38 -27.56
N GLY A 165 36.33 33.19 -28.49
CA GLY A 165 37.69 33.76 -28.52
C GLY A 165 37.60 35.27 -28.31
#